data_AF-X6LL20-F1
#
_entry.id   AF-X6LL20-F1
#
_cell.length_a   1.000
_cell.length_b   1.000
_cell.length_c   1.000
_cell.angle_alpha   90.00
_cell.angle_beta   90.00
_cell.angle_gamma   90.00
#
_symmetry.space_group_name_H-M   'P 1'
#
loop_
_entity.id
_entity.type
_entity.pdbx_description
1 polymer ?
#
loop_
_entity_poly.entity_id
_entity_poly.type
_entity_poly.pdbx_seq_one_letter_code
_entity_poly.pdbx_strand_id
1 'polypeptide(L)'
;MITIDKTLEEHKHDDEKKEKDLEPYLTAANGKKRKSVDVLVEAFKFMRKHIMKVLRDTKFVEKIEDVQWVVTVPAIWSNTAKNRMREAAILAELINESIPDHLMIAFEPGVINFKK
;
A
#
# COMPACT_ATOMS: atom_id res chain seq x y z
N MET A 1 10.57 55.47 -18.70
CA MET A 1 9.11 55.69 -18.78
C MET A 1 8.61 54.77 -19.89
N ILE A 2 7.97 53.63 -19.67
CA ILE A 2 7.45 52.92 -18.49
C ILE A 2 7.64 51.42 -18.79
N THR A 3 8.25 50.71 -17.84
CA THR A 3 8.27 49.25 -17.75
C THR A 3 6.92 48.79 -17.24
N ILE A 4 6.26 47.84 -17.91
CA ILE A 4 5.28 46.95 -17.27
C ILE A 4 5.43 45.59 -17.93
N ASP A 5 6.43 44.84 -17.46
CA ASP A 5 6.30 43.38 -17.43
C ASP A 5 5.03 43.09 -16.62
N LYS A 6 3.99 42.62 -17.30
CA LYS A 6 2.82 42.09 -16.63
C LYS A 6 3.28 40.86 -15.87
N THR A 7 3.42 41.05 -14.57
CA THR A 7 3.33 40.04 -13.53
C THR A 7 2.08 39.20 -13.79
N LEU A 8 2.22 38.14 -14.57
CA LEU A 8 1.41 36.96 -14.40
C LEU A 8 2.15 36.15 -13.35
N GLU A 9 1.86 36.46 -12.08
CA GLU A 9 1.96 35.44 -11.06
C GLU A 9 1.07 34.30 -11.51
N GLU A 10 1.66 33.29 -12.14
CA GLU A 10 1.06 31.96 -12.11
C GLU A 10 1.01 31.58 -10.65
N HIS A 11 -0.17 31.80 -10.05
CA HIS A 11 -0.55 31.22 -8.80
C HIS A 11 -0.20 29.73 -8.84
N LYS A 12 0.91 29.37 -8.17
CA LYS A 12 1.10 28.02 -7.69
C LYS A 12 -0.08 27.75 -6.77
N HIS A 13 -1.12 27.12 -7.31
CA HIS A 13 -2.00 26.33 -6.49
C HIS A 13 -1.13 25.19 -5.95
N ASP A 14 -0.50 25.46 -4.80
CA ASP A 14 -0.06 24.44 -3.88
C ASP A 14 -1.31 23.71 -3.37
N ASP A 15 -1.91 22.89 -4.24
CA ASP A 15 -2.59 21.68 -3.80
C ASP A 15 -1.49 20.69 -3.38
N GLU A 16 -0.71 21.06 -2.36
CA GLU A 16 0.04 20.09 -1.57
C GLU A 16 -1.02 19.19 -0.92
N LYS A 17 -1.42 18.13 -1.62
CA LYS A 17 -1.97 16.94 -0.98
C LYS A 17 -0.90 16.49 0.01
N LYS A 18 -1.04 16.93 1.27
CA LYS A 18 -0.13 16.54 2.35
C LYS A 18 -0.10 15.03 2.38
N GLU A 19 1.00 14.46 1.89
CA GLU A 19 1.20 13.03 1.91
C GLU A 19 1.15 12.57 3.37
N LYS A 20 0.40 11.48 3.62
CA LYS A 20 0.24 10.91 4.95
C LYS A 20 1.12 9.70 5.09
N ASP A 21 1.94 9.67 6.14
CA ASP A 21 2.71 8.48 6.48
C ASP A 21 1.93 7.53 7.40
N LEU A 22 2.43 6.30 7.52
CA LEU A 22 1.99 5.37 8.54
C LEU A 22 2.59 5.77 9.89
N GLU A 23 1.73 5.82 10.92
CA GLU A 23 2.21 5.93 12.29
C GLU A 23 3.18 4.79 12.59
N PRO A 24 4.34 5.01 13.23
CA PRO A 24 5.31 3.95 13.50
C PRO A 24 4.81 2.95 14.56
N TYR A 25 3.91 3.39 15.44
CA TYR A 25 3.34 2.57 16.52
C TYR A 25 1.83 2.76 16.63
N LEU A 26 1.13 1.65 16.89
CA LEU A 26 -0.29 1.62 17.27
C LEU A 26 -0.42 1.36 18.76
N THR A 27 -1.49 1.89 19.35
CA THR A 27 -1.86 1.61 20.75
C THR A 27 -3.06 0.67 20.76
N ALA A 28 -2.89 -0.52 21.34
CA ALA A 28 -3.97 -1.49 21.48
C ALA A 28 -4.96 -1.03 22.58
N ALA A 29 -6.17 -1.60 22.59
CA ALA A 29 -7.21 -1.28 23.57
C ALA A 29 -6.78 -1.51 25.04
N ASN A 30 -5.79 -2.39 25.26
CA ASN A 30 -5.19 -2.62 26.58
C ASN A 30 -4.05 -1.64 26.93
N GLY A 31 -3.88 -0.57 26.17
CA GLY A 31 -2.86 0.46 26.36
C GLY A 31 -1.46 0.07 25.88
N LYS A 32 -1.22 -1.17 25.42
CA LYS A 32 0.11 -1.60 24.96
C LYS A 32 0.41 -1.06 23.57
N LYS A 33 1.62 -0.52 23.38
CA LYS A 33 2.12 -0.11 22.06
C LYS A 33 2.65 -1.30 21.26
N ARG A 34 2.48 -1.25 19.94
CA ARG A 34 3.00 -2.22 18.95
C ARG A 34 3.50 -1.47 17.73
N LYS A 35 4.55 -1.96 17.06
CA LYS A 35 4.94 -1.38 15.77
C LYS A 35 3.82 -1.63 14.76
N SER A 36 3.51 -0.64 13.94
CA SER A 36 2.45 -0.77 12.95
C SER A 36 2.75 -1.86 11.92
N VAL A 37 4.02 -2.00 11.51
CA VAL A 37 4.46 -3.06 10.60
C VAL A 37 4.20 -4.45 11.19
N ASP A 38 4.48 -4.68 12.48
CA ASP A 38 4.24 -5.97 13.11
C ASP A 38 2.75 -6.35 13.06
N VAL A 39 1.86 -5.37 13.25
CA VAL A 39 0.41 -5.56 13.16
C VAL A 39 -0.01 -5.89 11.72
N LEU A 40 0.54 -5.20 10.73
CA LEU A 40 0.28 -5.46 9.31
C LEU A 40 0.75 -6.86 8.89
N VAL A 41 1.95 -7.27 9.34
CA VAL A 41 2.50 -8.61 9.07
C VAL A 41 1.57 -9.69 9.62
N GLU A 42 1.07 -9.53 10.85
CA GLU A 42 0.18 -10.52 11.45
C GLU A 42 -1.18 -10.57 10.72
N ALA A 43 -1.70 -9.42 10.30
CA ALA A 43 -2.91 -9.35 9.48
C ALA A 43 -2.72 -10.07 8.13
N PHE A 44 -1.59 -9.85 7.45
CA PHE A 44 -1.28 -10.54 6.19
C PHE A 44 -1.07 -12.04 6.37
N LYS A 45 -0.40 -12.49 7.44
CA LYS A 45 -0.29 -13.92 7.75
C LYS A 45 -1.65 -14.57 7.97
N PHE A 46 -2.53 -13.90 8.70
CA PHE A 46 -3.90 -14.36 8.91
C PHE A 46 -4.66 -14.48 7.59
N MET A 47 -4.64 -13.43 6.75
CA MET A 47 -5.32 -13.42 5.47
C MET A 47 -4.75 -14.46 4.51
N ARG A 48 -3.42 -14.57 4.38
CA ARG A 48 -2.73 -15.61 3.59
C ARG A 48 -3.23 -16.99 3.96
N LYS A 49 -3.22 -17.33 5.26
CA LYS A 49 -3.67 -18.64 5.74
C LYS A 49 -5.12 -18.93 5.35
N HIS A 50 -6.01 -17.96 5.52
CA HIS A 50 -7.42 -18.13 5.22
C HIS A 50 -7.69 -18.25 3.71
N ILE A 51 -7.13 -17.33 2.92
CA ILE A 51 -7.32 -17.28 1.47
C ILE A 51 -6.71 -18.52 0.81
N MET A 52 -5.48 -18.92 1.18
CA MET A 52 -4.84 -20.11 0.61
C MET A 52 -5.60 -21.40 0.94
N LYS A 53 -6.26 -21.48 2.09
CA LYS A 53 -7.14 -22.60 2.42
C LYS A 53 -8.29 -22.69 1.41
N VAL A 54 -8.97 -21.57 1.13
CA VAL A 54 -10.09 -21.51 0.17
C VAL A 54 -9.62 -21.79 -1.25
N LEU A 55 -8.48 -21.23 -1.66
CA LEU A 55 -7.97 -21.39 -3.03
C LEU A 55 -7.53 -22.82 -3.33
N ARG A 56 -6.97 -23.55 -2.36
CA ARG A 56 -6.60 -24.96 -2.54
C ARG A 56 -7.79 -25.87 -2.86
N ASP A 57 -8.99 -25.50 -2.43
CA ASP A 57 -10.20 -26.24 -2.74
C ASP A 57 -10.62 -26.09 -4.23
N THR A 58 -10.04 -25.11 -4.95
CA THR A 58 -10.36 -24.83 -6.37
C THR A 58 -9.55 -25.65 -7.38
N LYS A 59 -8.55 -26.43 -6.94
CA LYS A 59 -7.61 -27.22 -7.78
C LYS A 59 -6.68 -26.43 -8.71
N PHE A 60 -6.85 -25.12 -8.88
CA PHE A 60 -5.99 -24.29 -9.75
C PHE A 60 -4.81 -23.66 -9.02
N VAL A 61 -4.85 -23.64 -7.67
CA VAL A 61 -3.86 -22.98 -6.83
C VAL A 61 -3.35 -23.97 -5.81
N GLU A 62 -2.07 -24.31 -5.87
CA GLU A 62 -1.43 -25.19 -4.88
C GLU A 62 -0.53 -24.40 -3.94
N LYS A 63 0.22 -23.44 -4.50
CA LYS A 63 1.29 -22.71 -3.84
C LYS A 63 1.00 -21.22 -3.81
N ILE A 64 1.73 -20.51 -2.95
CA ILE A 64 1.55 -19.06 -2.80
C ILE A 64 1.99 -18.34 -4.08
N GLU A 65 2.99 -18.89 -4.77
CA GLU A 65 3.55 -18.42 -6.03
C GLU A 65 2.56 -18.45 -7.21
N ASP A 66 1.47 -19.22 -7.09
CA ASP A 66 0.41 -19.28 -8.10
C ASP A 66 -0.57 -18.10 -7.98
N VAL A 67 -0.43 -17.25 -6.95
CA VAL A 67 -1.37 -16.19 -6.60
C VAL A 67 -0.73 -14.82 -6.79
N GLN A 68 -1.28 -13.99 -7.66
CA GLN A 68 -0.95 -12.57 -7.69
C GLN A 68 -1.70 -11.83 -6.57
N TRP A 69 -0.96 -11.12 -5.71
CA TRP A 69 -1.52 -10.34 -4.61
C TRP A 69 -1.72 -8.89 -5.00
N VAL A 70 -2.90 -8.35 -4.72
CA VAL A 70 -3.20 -6.92 -4.89
C VAL A 70 -3.51 -6.34 -3.52
N VAL A 71 -2.70 -5.36 -3.09
CA VAL A 71 -2.89 -4.65 -1.83
C VAL A 71 -3.27 -3.21 -2.14
N THR A 72 -4.47 -2.80 -1.73
CA THR A 72 -4.94 -1.43 -1.89
C THR A 72 -4.40 -0.53 -0.79
N VAL A 73 -4.01 0.69 -1.16
CA VAL A 73 -3.57 1.72 -0.22
C VAL A 73 -4.25 3.05 -0.54
N PRO A 74 -4.44 3.94 0.46
CA PRO A 74 -4.92 5.29 0.21
C PRO A 74 -4.00 6.06 -0.76
N ALA A 75 -4.60 6.75 -1.72
CA ALA A 75 -3.84 7.49 -2.73
C ALA A 75 -3.00 8.66 -2.17
N ILE A 76 -3.37 9.17 -1.00
CA ILE A 76 -2.65 10.24 -0.29
C ILE A 76 -1.47 9.72 0.53
N TRP A 77 -1.20 8.41 0.54
CA TRP A 77 -0.06 7.88 1.29
C TRP A 77 1.27 8.27 0.67
N SER A 78 2.24 8.55 1.53
CA SER A 78 3.62 8.78 1.13
C SER A 78 4.23 7.52 0.51
N ASN A 79 5.32 7.69 -0.25
CA ASN A 79 6.06 6.53 -0.76
C ASN A 79 6.64 5.68 0.37
N THR A 80 6.98 6.27 1.51
CA THR A 80 7.40 5.55 2.72
C THR A 80 6.29 4.62 3.21
N ALA A 81 5.06 5.11 3.35
CA ALA A 81 3.93 4.30 3.79
C ALA A 81 3.65 3.14 2.82
N LYS A 82 3.74 3.38 1.50
CA LYS A 82 3.61 2.34 0.47
C LYS A 82 4.70 1.28 0.60
N ASN A 83 5.94 1.69 0.84
CA ASN A 83 7.06 0.76 1.05
C ASN A 83 6.89 -0.08 2.32
N ARG A 84 6.33 0.49 3.39
CA ARG A 84 6.00 -0.28 4.61
C ARG A 84 4.96 -1.37 4.37
N MET A 85 3.98 -1.14 3.48
CA MET A 85 3.05 -2.20 3.07
C MET A 85 3.76 -3.31 2.31
N ARG A 86 4.67 -2.97 1.40
CA ARG A 86 5.48 -3.96 0.68
C ARG A 86 6.36 -4.75 1.64
N GLU A 87 7.04 -4.08 2.57
CA GLU A 87 7.84 -4.71 3.63
C GLU A 87 6.99 -5.70 4.45
N ALA A 88 5.79 -5.30 4.87
CA ALA A 88 4.89 -6.18 5.60
C ALA A 88 4.48 -7.41 4.78
N ALA A 89 4.23 -7.26 3.47
CA ALA A 89 3.90 -8.38 2.59
C ALA A 89 5.06 -9.38 2.44
N ILE A 90 6.30 -8.89 2.34
CA ILE A 90 7.51 -9.72 2.31
C ILE A 90 7.68 -10.47 3.64
N LEU A 91 7.60 -9.78 4.77
CA LEU A 91 7.75 -10.37 6.11
C LEU A 91 6.62 -11.35 6.47
N ALA A 92 5.46 -11.20 5.85
CA ALA A 92 4.35 -12.15 5.97
C ALA A 92 4.50 -13.37 5.04
N GLU A 93 5.57 -13.42 4.23
CA GLU A 93 5.77 -14.40 3.16
C GLU A 93 4.54 -14.48 2.25
N LEU A 94 3.89 -13.35 2.04
CA LEU A 94 2.77 -13.23 1.12
C LEU A 94 3.27 -13.32 -0.32
N ILE A 95 4.48 -12.81 -0.55
CA ILE A 95 5.11 -12.77 -1.86
C ILE A 95 6.52 -13.37 -1.84
N ASN A 96 6.95 -13.76 -3.03
CA ASN A 96 8.32 -14.07 -3.39
C ASN A 96 8.81 -12.99 -4.35
N GLU A 97 9.80 -12.21 -3.94
CA GLU A 97 10.32 -11.07 -4.69
C GLU A 97 11.01 -11.44 -6.01
N SER A 98 11.37 -12.72 -6.19
CA SER A 98 11.92 -13.24 -7.46
C SER A 98 10.85 -13.49 -8.52
N ILE A 99 9.56 -13.42 -8.16
CA ILE A 99 8.44 -13.59 -9.09
C ILE A 99 7.98 -12.19 -9.53
N PRO A 100 8.07 -11.87 -10.83
CA PRO A 100 7.56 -10.61 -11.36
C PRO A 100 6.08 -10.42 -11.04
N ASP A 101 5.70 -9.19 -10.67
CA ASP A 101 4.31 -8.79 -10.41
C ASP A 101 3.55 -9.61 -9.37
N HIS A 102 4.25 -10.37 -8.52
CA HIS A 102 3.65 -11.16 -7.45
C HIS A 102 2.90 -10.30 -6.42
N LEU A 103 3.30 -9.03 -6.27
CA LEU A 103 2.58 -8.00 -5.53
C LEU A 103 2.34 -6.77 -6.40
N MET A 104 1.07 -6.36 -6.49
CA MET A 104 0.67 -5.06 -7.01
C MET A 104 0.13 -4.19 -5.87
N ILE A 105 0.69 -2.98 -5.70
CA ILE A 105 0.11 -1.95 -4.84
C ILE A 105 -0.84 -1.12 -5.69
N ALA A 106 -2.13 -1.16 -5.35
CA ALA A 106 -3.17 -0.40 -6.04
C ALA A 106 -3.62 0.80 -5.19
N PHE A 107 -4.02 1.89 -5.84
CA PHE A 107 -4.61 3.04 -5.14
C PHE A 107 -6.12 2.86 -5.01
N GLU A 108 -6.69 3.22 -3.86
CA GLU A 108 -8.14 3.19 -3.68
C GLU A 108 -8.88 4.10 -4.68
N PRO A 109 -10.07 3.70 -5.18
CA PRO A 109 -10.70 4.21 -6.42
C PRO A 109 -11.17 5.68 -6.41
N GLY A 110 -10.80 6.49 -5.43
CA GLY A 110 -10.91 7.96 -5.54
C GLY A 110 -9.82 8.57 -6.43
N VAL A 111 -8.76 7.79 -6.74
CA VAL A 111 -7.61 8.21 -7.55
C VAL A 111 -7.10 6.98 -8.32
N ILE A 112 -7.67 6.71 -9.51
CA ILE A 112 -7.04 6.14 -10.73
C ILE A 112 -7.93 5.16 -11.53
N ASN A 113 -7.99 5.45 -12.84
CA ASN A 113 -8.44 4.59 -13.93
C ASN A 113 -7.55 3.34 -14.04
N PHE A 114 -8.14 2.15 -13.90
CA PHE A 114 -7.53 0.91 -14.37
C PHE A 114 -7.53 0.92 -15.91
N LYS A 115 -6.38 1.17 -16.55
CA LYS A 115 -6.23 0.84 -17.98
C LYS A 115 -5.90 -0.64 -18.09
N LYS A 116 -6.88 -1.40 -18.61
CA LYS A 116 -6.71 -2.74 -19.16
C LYS A 116 -5.81 -2.73 -20.37
#